data_AF-A0A8H7FR55-F1
#
_entry.id   AF-A0A8H7FR55-F1
#
_cell.length_a   1.000
_cell.length_b   1.000
_cell.length_c   1.000
_cell.angle_alpha   90.00
_cell.angle_beta   90.00
_cell.angle_gamma   90.00
#
_symmetry.space_group_name_H-M   'P 1'
#
loop_
_entity.id
_entity.type
_entity.pdbx_description
1 polymer ?
#
loop_
_entity_poly.entity_id
_entity_poly.type
_entity_poly.pdbx_seq_one_letter_code
_entity_poly.pdbx_strand_id
1 'polypeptide(L)'
;MFGLVAAVLASATLTRVAQAQTVFAHFMVQNSYSYAQSDWTADMQAAQAIGIDGFALNIATETPNYEIGKMADAYTAAEALGFKLWISFDMSYDWAEADMVSLVSTHAASSASYQWNGKPLVSTYSGESQGDSFWSSFKSTLSSSGIDIVLAPAFTSYRDPSDASSLLSTFSSIDGFFNWWSWPADVDSLLTTDTDLAYQSAIAARGGPYIMGVSPWQFKNIDGAGDWVELSDTLWNYRWQQAVEDVKPDIVEIITWNDYGESHYISDINPIVNLGSQAPLYVDGFDHSHWRDVAEYYIKYFKAGSAPAVTTDEVVFWYRAYPKAESCSTGTLPRNSNFPADSVFALAMMSQPANVTLAIGSQSTTFYAPAGLTMGSVPFPTEDEQIPYIEIDRAGNKVASGYGSMYVKQTGCTYYNFNPFVGAAQTHALAPLSNPPNLSQMAGTKRSAEGSSPRTTRSSKVAKKDGDSSPKHTAKGGKRGAKSGVAASAFLKNTLPFTAHLTHTPPSIPDGETVSAASADPGNIGGVKCLPSQFATGSYGWKGSRRVKMEITNEAGEKEEVQVQITINATVIGSKNAPDNDADDEAVADKEEEKAEQAEENANEADA
;
A
#
# COMPACT_ATOMS: atom_id res chain seq x y z
N MET A 1 77.36 -15.58 0.22
CA MET A 1 76.76 -15.46 1.57
C MET A 1 75.61 -14.49 1.43
N PHE A 2 74.39 -15.00 1.59
CA PHE A 2 73.13 -14.30 1.29
C PHE A 2 72.94 -13.04 2.15
N GLY A 3 72.43 -11.98 1.53
CA GLY A 3 72.01 -10.75 2.20
C GLY A 3 70.68 -10.91 2.93
N LEU A 4 70.47 -10.06 3.93
CA LEU A 4 69.17 -9.87 4.58
C LEU A 4 68.85 -8.37 4.55
N VAL A 5 67.98 -7.98 3.61
CA VAL A 5 67.24 -6.71 3.66
C VAL A 5 65.94 -7.02 4.40
N ALA A 6 65.71 -6.32 5.51
CA ALA A 6 64.45 -6.37 6.24
C ALA A 6 63.38 -5.64 5.43
N ALA A 7 62.38 -6.37 4.94
CA ALA A 7 61.19 -5.81 4.32
C ALA A 7 60.13 -5.58 5.40
N VAL A 8 59.73 -4.31 5.54
CA VAL A 8 58.56 -3.85 6.29
C VAL A 8 57.30 -4.30 5.53
N LEU A 9 56.52 -5.23 6.10
CA LEU A 9 55.14 -5.46 5.65
C LEU A 9 54.21 -4.55 6.49
N ALA A 10 53.81 -3.43 5.89
CA ALA A 10 52.63 -2.71 6.32
C ALA A 10 51.40 -3.45 5.75
N SER A 11 50.66 -4.15 6.61
CA SER A 11 49.34 -4.67 6.29
C SER A 11 48.37 -3.50 6.13
N ALA A 12 48.21 -3.02 4.91
CA ALA A 12 47.06 -2.20 4.55
C ALA A 12 45.83 -3.12 4.49
N THR A 13 45.08 -3.18 5.59
CA THR A 13 43.69 -3.63 5.55
C THR A 13 42.92 -2.62 4.70
N LEU A 14 42.75 -2.90 3.41
CA LEU A 14 41.68 -2.29 2.64
C LEU A 14 40.37 -2.76 3.26
N THR A 15 39.84 -1.99 4.21
CA THR A 15 38.39 -1.91 4.39
C THR A 15 37.85 -1.45 3.05
N ARG A 16 37.39 -2.40 2.22
CA ARG A 16 36.39 -2.09 1.21
C ARG A 16 35.23 -1.51 2.00
N VAL A 17 35.07 -0.20 1.94
CA VAL A 17 33.80 0.43 2.29
C VAL A 17 32.85 -0.14 1.26
N ALA A 18 32.14 -1.21 1.62
CA ALA A 18 31.00 -1.64 0.84
C ALA A 18 30.04 -0.47 0.90
N GLN A 19 29.88 0.23 -0.22
CA GLN A 19 28.84 1.23 -0.35
C GLN A 19 27.52 0.47 -0.20
N ALA A 20 26.81 0.73 0.88
CA ALA A 20 25.54 0.06 1.13
C ALA A 20 24.58 0.45 0.00
N GLN A 21 24.07 -0.54 -0.71
CA GLN A 21 22.98 -0.36 -1.66
C GLN A 21 21.76 0.20 -0.90
N THR A 22 21.24 1.32 -1.37
CA THR A 22 20.10 2.00 -0.73
C THR A 22 18.88 2.03 -1.64
N VAL A 23 17.70 2.01 -1.02
CA VAL A 23 16.43 2.08 -1.73
C VAL A 23 15.67 3.29 -1.26
N PHE A 24 15.23 4.11 -2.20
CA PHE A 24 14.39 5.26 -1.96
C PHE A 24 13.08 5.09 -2.72
N ALA A 25 12.06 5.85 -2.33
CA ALA A 25 10.87 6.01 -3.15
C ALA A 25 10.67 7.47 -3.53
N HIS A 26 10.24 7.71 -4.75
CA HIS A 26 9.87 9.02 -5.23
C HIS A 26 8.55 9.45 -4.58
N PHE A 27 8.51 10.66 -4.01
CA PHE A 27 7.37 11.17 -3.27
C PHE A 27 6.93 12.50 -3.86
N MET A 28 5.69 12.57 -4.33
CA MET A 28 5.06 13.78 -4.85
C MET A 28 4.66 14.69 -3.68
N VAL A 29 5.42 15.75 -3.43
CA VAL A 29 5.12 16.72 -2.36
C VAL A 29 3.81 17.46 -2.65
N GLN A 30 3.44 17.63 -3.92
CA GLN A 30 2.14 18.16 -4.35
C GLN A 30 0.95 17.47 -3.65
N ASN A 31 1.02 16.14 -3.45
CA ASN A 31 -0.05 15.38 -2.78
C ASN A 31 -0.16 15.63 -1.27
N SER A 32 0.72 16.45 -0.70
CA SER A 32 0.79 16.70 0.75
C SER A 32 0.11 18.00 1.22
N TYR A 33 -0.67 18.68 0.37
CA TYR A 33 -1.35 19.94 0.73
C TYR A 33 -2.07 19.90 2.09
N SER A 34 -2.80 18.81 2.33
CA SER A 34 -3.58 18.60 3.55
C SER A 34 -2.86 17.79 4.63
N TYR A 35 -1.59 17.42 4.44
CA TYR A 35 -0.85 16.59 5.40
C TYR A 35 -0.57 17.35 6.69
N ALA A 36 -0.74 16.67 7.82
CA ALA A 36 -0.06 17.01 9.06
C ALA A 36 1.29 16.26 9.12
N GLN A 37 2.14 16.64 10.07
CA GLN A 37 3.41 15.93 10.32
C GLN A 37 3.19 14.44 10.68
N SER A 38 2.05 14.09 11.27
CA SER A 38 1.68 12.70 11.57
C SER A 38 1.47 11.86 10.30
N ASP A 39 0.98 12.45 9.21
CA ASP A 39 0.80 11.74 7.94
C ASP A 39 2.16 11.40 7.33
N TRP A 40 3.10 12.37 7.31
CA TRP A 40 4.49 12.13 6.95
C TRP A 40 5.14 11.04 7.79
N THR A 41 4.89 11.06 9.10
CA THR A 41 5.42 10.04 10.03
C THR A 41 4.88 8.65 9.69
N ALA A 42 3.58 8.54 9.38
CA ALA A 42 2.95 7.28 9.02
C ALA A 42 3.52 6.71 7.71
N ASP A 43 3.65 7.54 6.68
CA ASP A 43 4.25 7.15 5.40
C ASP A 43 5.70 6.67 5.55
N MET A 44 6.52 7.43 6.29
CA MET A 44 7.91 7.07 6.54
C MET A 44 8.03 5.77 7.34
N GLN A 45 7.16 5.55 8.34
CA GLN A 45 7.14 4.29 9.08
C GLN A 45 6.74 3.10 8.21
N ALA A 46 5.73 3.27 7.33
CA ALA A 46 5.31 2.23 6.40
C ALA A 46 6.42 1.92 5.37
N ALA A 47 7.12 2.94 4.87
CA ALA A 47 8.25 2.77 3.97
C ALA A 47 9.44 2.07 4.67
N GLN A 48 9.79 2.49 5.89
CA GLN A 48 10.84 1.85 6.70
C GLN A 48 10.52 0.38 7.00
N ALA A 49 9.25 0.05 7.23
CA ALA A 49 8.82 -1.32 7.56
C ALA A 49 9.17 -2.33 6.45
N ILE A 50 9.18 -1.90 5.18
CA ILE A 50 9.58 -2.73 4.04
C ILE A 50 11.04 -2.50 3.60
N GLY A 51 11.79 -1.68 4.33
CA GLY A 51 13.21 -1.44 4.12
C GLY A 51 13.54 -0.32 3.13
N ILE A 52 12.61 0.57 2.80
CA ILE A 52 12.95 1.82 2.09
C ILE A 52 13.71 2.73 3.08
N ASP A 53 14.84 3.28 2.64
CA ASP A 53 15.75 4.10 3.45
C ASP A 53 15.33 5.58 3.52
N GLY A 54 14.59 6.04 2.51
CA GLY A 54 14.23 7.44 2.39
C GLY A 54 13.29 7.77 1.24
N PHE A 55 12.93 9.05 1.13
CA PHE A 55 12.18 9.61 0.00
C PHE A 55 12.98 10.61 -0.82
N ALA A 56 12.83 10.52 -2.14
CA ALA A 56 13.17 11.59 -3.07
C ALA A 56 11.96 12.53 -3.17
N LEU A 57 12.06 13.73 -2.60
CA LEU A 57 10.96 14.67 -2.53
C LEU A 57 10.84 15.43 -3.85
N ASN A 58 9.89 15.03 -4.69
CA ASN A 58 9.51 15.75 -5.89
C ASN A 58 8.78 17.03 -5.50
N ILE A 59 9.39 18.17 -5.81
CA ILE A 59 8.86 19.49 -5.48
C ILE A 59 8.68 20.33 -6.74
N ALA A 60 7.55 21.01 -6.80
CA ALA A 60 7.17 21.95 -7.86
C ALA A 60 7.15 23.41 -7.37
N THR A 61 6.84 24.33 -8.28
CA THR A 61 6.69 25.77 -7.99
C THR A 61 5.23 26.21 -8.05
N GLU A 62 4.31 25.47 -7.41
CA GLU A 62 2.89 25.85 -7.41
C GLU A 62 2.66 27.22 -6.75
N THR A 63 1.58 27.92 -7.13
CA THR A 63 1.22 29.22 -6.56
C THR A 63 -0.18 29.17 -5.94
N PRO A 64 -0.34 29.43 -4.63
CA PRO A 64 0.71 29.68 -3.63
C PRO A 64 1.55 28.42 -3.34
N ASN A 65 2.86 28.59 -3.14
CA ASN A 65 3.76 27.45 -2.93
C ASN A 65 3.66 26.93 -1.48
N TYR A 66 2.73 26.02 -1.24
CA TYR A 66 2.59 25.33 0.04
C TYR A 66 3.61 24.21 0.22
N GLU A 67 4.17 23.67 -0.87
CA GLU A 67 5.07 22.51 -0.86
C GLU A 67 6.34 22.78 -0.06
N ILE A 68 6.85 24.01 -0.07
CA ILE A 68 8.00 24.41 0.77
C ILE A 68 7.70 24.18 2.26
N GLY A 69 6.50 24.54 2.71
CA GLY A 69 6.08 24.32 4.10
C GLY A 69 5.94 22.83 4.42
N LYS A 70 5.36 22.06 3.50
CA LYS A 70 5.21 20.60 3.65
C LYS A 70 6.52 19.85 3.64
N MET A 71 7.50 20.32 2.87
CA MET A 71 8.86 19.80 2.91
C MET A 71 9.49 20.03 4.29
N ALA A 72 9.28 21.19 4.93
CA ALA A 72 9.76 21.42 6.29
C ALA A 72 9.13 20.45 7.31
N ASP A 73 7.83 20.15 7.18
CA ASP A 73 7.15 19.12 7.99
C ASP A 73 7.78 17.74 7.74
N ALA A 74 8.05 17.39 6.48
CA ALA A 74 8.70 16.14 6.10
C ALA A 74 10.09 15.99 6.72
N TYR A 75 10.95 17.02 6.64
CA TYR A 75 12.27 16.99 7.27
C TYR A 75 12.19 16.82 8.79
N THR A 76 11.24 17.50 9.44
CA THR A 76 11.04 17.36 10.89
C THR A 76 10.62 15.93 11.26
N ALA A 77 9.71 15.31 10.51
CA ALA A 77 9.32 13.91 10.71
C ALA A 77 10.48 12.94 10.44
N ALA A 78 11.24 13.17 9.37
CA ALA A 78 12.35 12.30 8.98
C ALA A 78 13.51 12.35 9.99
N GLU A 79 13.82 13.52 10.55
CA GLU A 79 14.83 13.67 11.62
C GLU A 79 14.45 12.85 12.86
N ALA A 80 13.18 12.88 13.25
CA ALA A 80 12.69 12.11 14.40
C ALA A 80 12.79 10.58 14.18
N LEU A 81 12.65 10.11 12.93
CA LEU A 81 12.69 8.70 12.56
C LEU A 81 14.07 8.21 12.09
N GLY A 82 15.04 9.11 11.93
CA GLY A 82 16.31 8.80 11.26
C GLY A 82 16.15 8.44 9.78
N PHE A 83 14.99 8.74 9.18
CA PHE A 83 14.67 8.51 7.78
C PHE A 83 15.41 9.52 6.90
N LYS A 84 15.67 9.17 5.63
CA LYS A 84 16.46 10.01 4.74
C LYS A 84 15.61 10.70 3.69
N LEU A 85 16.00 11.91 3.32
CA LEU A 85 15.33 12.72 2.32
C LEU A 85 16.38 13.34 1.40
N TRP A 86 16.04 13.50 0.13
CA TRP A 86 16.70 14.48 -0.73
C TRP A 86 15.67 15.22 -1.56
N ILE A 87 16.09 16.35 -2.14
CA ILE A 87 15.22 17.16 -2.99
C ILE A 87 15.36 16.70 -4.44
N SER A 88 14.24 16.40 -5.07
CA SER A 88 14.09 16.17 -6.50
C SER A 88 13.31 17.34 -7.11
N PHE A 89 13.98 18.26 -7.79
CA PHE A 89 13.28 19.38 -8.41
C PHE A 89 12.51 18.93 -9.65
N ASP A 90 11.20 19.18 -9.70
CA ASP A 90 10.42 18.99 -10.92
C ASP A 90 10.67 20.17 -11.88
N MET A 91 11.48 19.91 -12.91
CA MET A 91 11.89 20.92 -13.89
C MET A 91 10.91 21.05 -15.07
N SER A 92 9.73 20.42 -15.00
CA SER A 92 8.61 20.78 -15.87
C SER A 92 8.01 22.15 -15.49
N TYR A 93 8.36 22.66 -14.30
CA TYR A 93 8.04 23.99 -13.82
C TYR A 93 9.20 24.98 -14.03
N ASP A 94 8.85 26.27 -14.07
CA ASP A 94 9.81 27.36 -14.19
C ASP A 94 10.48 27.66 -12.84
N TRP A 95 11.71 27.17 -12.66
CA TRP A 95 12.52 27.42 -11.47
C TRP A 95 13.45 28.62 -11.63
N ALA A 96 13.47 29.51 -10.63
CA ALA A 96 14.59 30.42 -10.43
C ALA A 96 15.71 29.69 -9.68
N GLU A 97 16.95 29.77 -10.20
CA GLU A 97 18.13 29.15 -9.57
C GLU A 97 18.26 29.55 -8.09
N ALA A 98 18.01 30.82 -7.76
CA ALA A 98 18.09 31.32 -6.40
C ALA A 98 17.13 30.62 -5.43
N ASP A 99 15.95 30.22 -5.89
CA ASP A 99 14.96 29.51 -5.07
C ASP A 99 15.42 28.05 -4.84
N MET A 100 15.94 27.40 -5.87
CA MET A 100 16.54 26.06 -5.74
C MET A 100 17.72 26.07 -4.75
N VAL A 101 18.62 27.06 -4.87
CA VAL A 101 19.75 27.24 -3.96
C VAL A 101 19.27 27.44 -2.52
N SER A 102 18.23 28.26 -2.33
CA SER A 102 17.64 28.53 -1.01
C SER A 102 17.08 27.25 -0.38
N LEU A 103 16.35 26.44 -1.14
CA LEU A 103 15.75 25.19 -0.66
C LEU A 103 16.81 24.17 -0.27
N VAL A 104 17.82 23.95 -1.12
CA VAL A 104 18.95 23.06 -0.77
C VAL A 104 19.69 23.58 0.45
N SER A 105 19.98 24.89 0.51
CA SER A 105 20.71 25.48 1.64
C SER A 105 19.98 25.34 2.96
N THR A 106 18.66 25.45 2.94
CA THR A 106 17.80 25.33 4.14
C THR A 106 17.90 23.95 4.77
N HIS A 107 18.02 22.90 3.96
CA HIS A 107 18.00 21.51 4.45
C HIS A 107 19.37 20.83 4.45
N ALA A 108 20.40 21.40 3.83
CA ALA A 108 21.71 20.75 3.66
C ALA A 108 22.34 20.22 4.96
N ALA A 109 22.12 20.91 6.09
CA ALA A 109 22.66 20.53 7.40
C ALA A 109 21.73 19.62 8.23
N SER A 110 20.52 19.31 7.74
CA SER A 110 19.58 18.41 8.42
C SER A 110 20.17 17.01 8.55
N SER A 111 19.91 16.35 9.69
CA SER A 111 20.31 14.95 9.88
C SER A 111 19.54 13.97 9.00
N ALA A 112 18.40 14.40 8.46
CA ALA A 112 17.60 13.65 7.49
C ALA A 112 18.10 13.82 6.04
N SER A 113 18.88 14.85 5.73
CA SER A 113 19.43 15.02 4.37
C SER A 113 20.34 13.85 3.99
N TYR A 114 19.97 13.14 2.93
CA TYR A 114 20.75 12.02 2.42
C TYR A 114 22.08 12.52 1.85
N GLN A 115 23.16 11.88 2.28
CA GLN A 115 24.52 12.26 1.93
C GLN A 115 25.14 11.17 1.03
N TRP A 116 25.54 11.53 -0.18
CA TRP A 116 26.38 10.70 -1.03
C TRP A 116 27.84 11.13 -0.88
N ASN A 117 28.70 10.24 -0.39
CA ASN A 117 30.12 10.56 -0.10
C ASN A 117 30.31 11.82 0.77
N GLY A 118 29.42 12.02 1.74
CA GLY A 118 29.45 13.15 2.68
C GLY A 118 28.93 14.48 2.12
N LYS A 119 28.23 14.46 0.96
CA LYS A 119 27.64 15.63 0.30
C LYS A 119 26.14 15.42 0.08
N PRO A 120 25.28 16.43 0.26
CA PRO A 120 23.85 16.28 0.00
C PRO A 120 23.62 15.84 -1.45
N LEU A 121 22.83 14.78 -1.63
CA LEU A 121 22.36 14.39 -2.95
C LEU A 121 21.22 15.32 -3.37
N VAL A 122 21.19 15.71 -4.64
CA VAL A 122 20.08 16.45 -5.25
C VAL A 122 19.79 15.80 -6.60
N SER A 123 18.52 15.56 -6.89
CA SER A 123 18.06 15.04 -8.18
C SER A 123 17.07 15.99 -8.83
N THR A 124 16.59 15.62 -10.01
CA THR A 124 15.55 16.34 -10.74
C THR A 124 14.65 15.35 -11.46
N TYR A 125 13.44 15.77 -11.79
CA TYR A 125 12.73 15.28 -12.95
C TYR A 125 12.94 16.28 -14.10
N SER A 126 13.42 15.83 -15.26
CA SER A 126 13.80 16.67 -16.40
C SER A 126 14.88 17.71 -16.05
N GLY A 127 14.99 18.78 -16.85
CA GLY A 127 15.87 19.93 -16.62
C GLY A 127 17.07 20.05 -17.57
N GLU A 128 17.22 19.14 -18.52
CA GLU A 128 18.26 19.19 -19.55
C GLU A 128 18.24 20.49 -20.38
N SER A 129 17.05 21.07 -20.59
CA SER A 129 16.84 22.27 -21.42
C SER A 129 17.47 23.53 -20.83
N GLN A 130 17.75 23.54 -19.53
CA GLN A 130 18.45 24.63 -18.85
C GLN A 130 19.92 24.73 -19.28
N GLY A 131 20.51 23.63 -19.77
CA GLY A 131 21.91 23.54 -20.19
C GLY A 131 22.91 23.50 -19.03
N ASP A 132 24.14 23.08 -19.33
CA ASP A 132 25.20 22.88 -18.31
C ASP A 132 25.61 24.16 -17.59
N SER A 133 25.49 25.33 -18.23
CA SER A 133 25.83 26.61 -17.58
C SER A 133 24.93 26.90 -16.37
N PHE A 134 23.65 26.52 -16.44
CA PHE A 134 22.72 26.66 -15.33
C PHE A 134 23.12 25.73 -14.18
N TRP A 135 23.36 24.45 -14.47
CA TRP A 135 23.75 23.45 -13.46
C TRP A 135 25.12 23.74 -12.85
N SER A 136 26.04 24.27 -13.64
CA SER A 136 27.35 24.75 -13.18
C SER A 136 27.19 25.94 -12.22
N SER A 137 26.35 26.92 -12.59
CA SER A 137 26.02 28.07 -11.74
C SER A 137 25.40 27.60 -10.42
N PHE A 138 24.36 26.76 -10.48
CA PHE A 138 23.68 26.21 -9.32
C PHE A 138 24.64 25.57 -8.31
N LYS A 139 25.54 24.69 -8.78
CA LYS A 139 26.56 24.07 -7.92
C LYS A 139 27.56 25.09 -7.38
N SER A 140 28.01 26.03 -8.20
CA SER A 140 29.00 27.04 -7.80
C SER A 140 28.45 28.03 -6.75
N THR A 141 27.17 28.38 -6.84
CA THR A 141 26.48 29.25 -5.91
C THR A 141 26.33 28.59 -4.53
N LEU A 142 25.95 27.30 -4.50
CA LEU A 142 25.91 26.51 -3.26
C LEU A 142 27.31 26.33 -2.65
N SER A 143 28.31 26.00 -3.48
CA SER A 143 29.69 25.80 -3.02
C SER A 143 30.30 27.10 -2.45
N SER A 144 29.96 28.26 -3.03
CA SER A 144 30.35 29.58 -2.50
C SER A 144 29.77 29.87 -1.11
N SER A 145 28.68 29.18 -0.75
CA SER A 145 28.05 29.22 0.58
C SER A 145 28.53 28.09 1.50
N GLY A 146 29.53 27.30 1.08
CA GLY A 146 30.09 26.19 1.85
C GLY A 146 29.31 24.88 1.72
N ILE A 147 28.42 24.76 0.74
CA ILE A 147 27.57 23.57 0.52
C ILE A 147 27.96 22.92 -0.80
N ASP A 148 28.73 21.84 -0.73
CA ASP A 148 29.04 21.03 -1.90
C ASP A 148 28.01 19.90 -2.04
N ILE A 149 27.27 19.87 -3.16
CA ILE A 149 26.29 18.83 -3.45
C ILE A 149 26.83 17.77 -4.43
N VAL A 150 26.11 16.65 -4.51
CA VAL A 150 26.16 15.67 -5.60
C VAL A 150 24.89 15.83 -6.41
N LEU A 151 25.01 16.13 -7.70
CA LEU A 151 23.86 16.30 -8.61
C LEU A 151 23.68 15.05 -9.47
N ALA A 152 22.55 14.37 -9.32
CA ALA A 152 22.17 13.18 -10.10
C ALA A 152 20.78 13.38 -10.74
N PRO A 153 20.69 14.10 -11.87
CA PRO A 153 19.40 14.47 -12.45
C PRO A 153 18.78 13.31 -13.23
N ALA A 154 17.47 13.35 -13.41
CA ALA A 154 16.78 12.55 -14.41
C ALA A 154 16.46 13.37 -15.65
N PHE A 155 17.46 13.54 -16.51
CA PHE A 155 17.24 14.19 -17.81
C PHE A 155 16.46 13.26 -18.73
N THR A 156 15.16 13.53 -18.86
CA THR A 156 14.19 12.62 -19.49
C THR A 156 14.46 12.37 -20.96
N SER A 157 15.04 13.33 -21.70
CA SER A 157 15.46 13.12 -23.09
C SER A 157 16.61 12.11 -23.25
N TYR A 158 17.38 11.85 -22.20
CA TYR A 158 18.48 10.87 -22.19
C TYR A 158 17.97 9.46 -21.89
N ARG A 159 17.23 8.90 -22.85
CA ARG A 159 16.67 7.54 -22.81
C ARG A 159 17.45 6.54 -23.66
N ASP A 160 17.97 6.98 -24.79
CA ASP A 160 18.65 6.12 -25.76
C ASP A 160 20.06 5.75 -25.23
N PRO A 161 20.41 4.46 -25.13
CA PRO A 161 21.73 4.05 -24.65
C PRO A 161 22.91 4.65 -25.46
N SER A 162 22.69 5.01 -26.74
CA SER A 162 23.71 5.63 -27.58
C SER A 162 24.04 7.08 -27.16
N ASP A 163 23.16 7.74 -26.42
CA ASP A 163 23.37 9.10 -25.90
C ASP A 163 24.11 9.12 -24.56
N ALA A 164 24.35 7.96 -23.93
CA ALA A 164 25.04 7.88 -22.64
C ALA A 164 26.45 8.53 -22.67
N SER A 165 27.16 8.38 -23.80
CA SER A 165 28.47 9.03 -23.97
C SER A 165 28.36 10.54 -24.16
N SER A 166 27.31 11.02 -24.83
CA SER A 166 27.13 12.45 -25.09
C SER A 166 26.70 13.20 -23.83
N LEU A 167 25.90 12.58 -22.95
CA LEU A 167 25.45 13.14 -21.67
C LEU A 167 26.58 13.80 -20.89
N LEU A 168 27.68 13.07 -20.66
CA LEU A 168 28.81 13.56 -19.85
C LEU A 168 29.59 14.71 -20.51
N SER A 169 29.58 14.76 -21.84
CA SER A 169 30.24 15.82 -22.60
C SER A 169 29.37 17.07 -22.68
N THR A 170 28.04 16.91 -22.70
CA THR A 170 27.07 18.01 -22.73
C THR A 170 26.89 18.61 -21.35
N PHE A 171 26.88 17.79 -20.30
CA PHE A 171 26.63 18.20 -18.91
C PHE A 171 27.83 17.84 -18.04
N SER A 172 28.84 18.72 -18.05
CA SER A 172 30.06 18.50 -17.27
C SER A 172 29.83 18.60 -15.76
N SER A 173 28.77 19.29 -15.35
CA SER A 173 28.45 19.66 -13.98
C SER A 173 27.73 18.56 -13.18
N ILE A 174 27.15 17.55 -13.84
CA ILE A 174 26.47 16.44 -13.14
C ILE A 174 27.49 15.44 -12.59
N ASP A 175 27.16 14.83 -11.46
CA ASP A 175 28.02 13.87 -10.77
C ASP A 175 27.46 12.44 -10.84
N GLY A 176 26.13 12.32 -10.84
CA GLY A 176 25.39 11.07 -10.95
C GLY A 176 24.36 11.13 -12.08
N PHE A 177 23.56 10.08 -12.24
CA PHE A 177 22.45 10.06 -13.19
C PHE A 177 21.31 9.21 -12.66
N PHE A 178 20.09 9.73 -12.75
CA PHE A 178 18.87 8.99 -12.43
C PHE A 178 18.15 8.61 -13.72
N ASN A 179 18.05 7.30 -14.00
CA ASN A 179 17.22 6.82 -15.09
C ASN A 179 15.75 6.76 -14.65
N TRP A 180 14.97 7.80 -15.02
CA TRP A 180 13.53 7.88 -14.77
C TRP A 180 12.72 6.77 -15.44
N TRP A 181 13.16 6.32 -16.61
CA TRP A 181 12.38 5.44 -17.49
C TRP A 181 12.21 4.04 -16.90
N SER A 182 11.14 3.89 -16.12
CA SER A 182 10.85 2.69 -15.33
C SER A 182 9.89 1.73 -16.02
N TRP A 183 9.31 2.14 -17.16
CA TRP A 183 8.39 1.38 -18.00
C TRP A 183 8.79 1.47 -19.49
N PRO A 184 8.31 0.55 -20.35
CA PRO A 184 8.44 0.71 -21.79
C PRO A 184 7.70 1.97 -22.24
N ALA A 185 8.37 2.87 -22.96
CA ALA A 185 7.72 4.09 -23.47
C ALA A 185 7.11 3.81 -24.84
N ASP A 186 5.79 3.79 -24.91
CA ASP A 186 5.01 3.75 -26.15
C ASP A 186 5.32 2.59 -27.09
N VAL A 187 5.75 1.46 -26.52
CA VAL A 187 6.07 0.25 -27.27
C VAL A 187 5.47 -0.99 -26.61
N ASP A 188 4.95 -1.91 -27.44
CA ASP A 188 4.44 -3.21 -27.01
C ASP A 188 5.58 -4.23 -26.87
N SER A 189 6.55 -3.90 -26.01
CA SER A 189 7.73 -4.72 -25.76
C SER A 189 8.29 -4.47 -24.37
N LEU A 190 8.82 -5.50 -23.72
CA LEU A 190 9.39 -5.38 -22.38
C LEU A 190 10.59 -4.41 -22.36
N LEU A 191 10.72 -3.67 -21.26
CA LEU A 191 11.86 -2.79 -21.02
C LEU A 191 13.15 -3.62 -20.84
N THR A 192 14.24 -3.23 -21.49
CA THR A 192 15.56 -3.88 -21.36
C THR A 192 16.47 -3.11 -20.40
N THR A 193 17.60 -3.71 -20.05
CA THR A 193 18.65 -3.08 -19.23
C THR A 193 19.67 -2.29 -20.03
N ASP A 194 19.49 -2.15 -21.36
CA ASP A 194 20.51 -1.57 -22.23
C ASP A 194 20.79 -0.10 -21.88
N THR A 195 19.72 0.68 -21.69
CA THR A 195 19.80 2.05 -21.17
C THR A 195 20.48 2.06 -19.82
N ASP A 196 20.06 1.20 -18.88
CA ASP A 196 20.62 1.24 -17.53
C ASP A 196 22.13 1.00 -17.51
N LEU A 197 22.59 -0.06 -18.18
CA LEU A 197 24.00 -0.41 -18.25
C LEU A 197 24.83 0.64 -18.99
N ALA A 198 24.29 1.26 -20.05
CA ALA A 198 24.98 2.31 -20.78
C ALA A 198 25.22 3.55 -19.91
N TYR A 199 24.19 4.05 -19.22
CA TYR A 199 24.31 5.22 -18.36
C TYR A 199 25.07 4.93 -17.07
N GLN A 200 24.91 3.74 -16.47
CA GLN A 200 25.70 3.29 -15.32
C GLN A 200 27.19 3.25 -15.68
N SER A 201 27.53 2.67 -16.84
CA SER A 201 28.92 2.64 -17.30
C SER A 201 29.47 4.03 -17.60
N ALA A 202 28.66 4.93 -18.15
CA ALA A 202 29.08 6.30 -18.42
C ALA A 202 29.36 7.04 -17.11
N ILE A 203 28.43 7.01 -16.16
CA ILE A 203 28.53 7.76 -14.91
C ILE A 203 29.56 7.20 -13.94
N ALA A 204 29.99 5.95 -14.08
CA ALA A 204 31.05 5.35 -13.27
C ALA A 204 32.39 6.13 -13.31
N ALA A 205 32.63 6.94 -14.35
CA ALA A 205 33.78 7.84 -14.42
C ALA A 205 33.62 9.10 -13.55
N ARG A 206 32.42 9.33 -12.99
CA ARG A 206 32.06 10.42 -12.08
C ARG A 206 31.96 9.88 -10.64
N GLY A 207 31.87 10.79 -9.67
CA GLY A 207 31.85 10.44 -8.23
C GLY A 207 30.46 10.29 -7.61
N GLY A 208 29.39 10.47 -8.40
CA GLY A 208 27.99 10.36 -7.96
C GLY A 208 27.35 8.99 -8.26
N PRO A 209 26.11 8.78 -7.82
CA PRO A 209 25.41 7.52 -7.98
C PRO A 209 24.85 7.32 -9.38
N TYR A 210 24.74 6.06 -9.81
CA TYR A 210 23.74 5.64 -10.78
C TYR A 210 22.45 5.21 -10.04
N ILE A 211 21.34 5.91 -10.32
CA ILE A 211 20.03 5.65 -9.73
C ILE A 211 19.14 4.99 -10.79
N MET A 212 18.63 3.80 -10.49
CA MET A 212 17.74 3.05 -11.38
C MET A 212 16.30 3.17 -10.90
N GLY A 213 15.41 3.64 -11.78
CA GLY A 213 13.97 3.64 -11.55
C GLY A 213 13.36 2.23 -11.66
N VAL A 214 12.49 1.89 -10.72
CA VAL A 214 11.62 0.71 -10.75
C VAL A 214 10.18 1.11 -10.45
N SER A 215 9.21 0.59 -11.20
CA SER A 215 7.81 0.99 -11.07
C SER A 215 6.88 -0.20 -11.37
N PRO A 216 5.73 -0.33 -10.67
CA PRO A 216 4.83 -1.46 -10.90
C PRO A 216 3.93 -1.28 -12.12
N TRP A 217 3.55 -0.03 -12.41
CA TRP A 217 2.52 0.30 -13.39
C TRP A 217 2.75 1.70 -13.96
N GLN A 218 2.00 2.11 -14.98
CA GLN A 218 1.91 3.50 -15.41
C GLN A 218 0.61 3.67 -16.22
N PHE A 219 -0.32 4.44 -15.65
CA PHE A 219 -1.57 4.81 -16.30
C PHE A 219 -2.08 6.15 -15.79
N LYS A 220 -2.44 7.04 -16.72
CA LYS A 220 -3.05 8.34 -16.42
C LYS A 220 -4.27 8.58 -17.30
N ASN A 221 -5.34 9.10 -16.70
CA ASN A 221 -6.54 9.58 -17.40
C ASN A 221 -7.12 10.82 -16.70
N ILE A 222 -6.45 11.97 -16.80
CA ILE A 222 -6.79 13.15 -15.96
C ILE A 222 -7.28 14.31 -16.81
N ASP A 223 -6.60 14.66 -17.89
CA ASP A 223 -6.78 15.95 -18.55
C ASP A 223 -7.30 15.85 -19.99
N GLY A 224 -7.49 14.63 -20.51
CA GLY A 224 -7.85 14.41 -21.91
C GLY A 224 -6.75 14.77 -22.90
N ALA A 225 -5.58 15.19 -22.42
CA ALA A 225 -4.46 15.71 -23.18
C ALA A 225 -3.22 14.84 -22.90
N GLY A 226 -3.22 13.66 -23.51
CA GLY A 226 -2.20 12.66 -23.22
C GLY A 226 -2.62 11.77 -22.07
N ASP A 227 -3.75 11.08 -22.22
CA ASP A 227 -4.07 9.93 -21.39
C ASP A 227 -3.37 8.70 -22.00
N TRP A 228 -2.67 7.91 -21.20
CA TRP A 228 -1.90 6.75 -21.68
C TRP A 228 -1.86 5.62 -20.65
N VAL A 229 -1.60 4.40 -21.11
CA VAL A 229 -1.18 3.27 -20.30
C VAL A 229 0.07 2.65 -20.89
N GLU A 230 1.06 2.31 -20.09
CA GLU A 230 2.27 1.65 -20.58
C GLU A 230 2.20 0.15 -20.33
N LEU A 231 2.94 -0.64 -21.13
CA LEU A 231 2.97 -2.09 -20.97
C LEU A 231 3.60 -2.46 -19.62
N SER A 232 2.75 -2.73 -18.63
CA SER A 232 3.16 -2.90 -17.24
C SER A 232 2.74 -4.24 -16.61
N ASP A 233 1.98 -5.06 -17.34
CA ASP A 233 1.40 -6.33 -16.92
C ASP A 233 2.30 -7.23 -16.06
N THR A 234 3.59 -7.30 -16.39
CA THR A 234 4.60 -8.10 -15.67
C THR A 234 5.81 -7.29 -15.21
N LEU A 235 5.77 -5.96 -15.38
CA LEU A 235 6.86 -5.02 -15.16
C LEU A 235 7.42 -5.11 -13.75
N TRP A 236 6.54 -5.13 -12.74
CA TRP A 236 6.95 -5.19 -11.35
C TRP A 236 7.87 -6.38 -11.04
N ASN A 237 7.67 -7.53 -11.68
CA ASN A 237 8.55 -8.66 -11.48
C ASN A 237 9.88 -8.50 -12.20
N TYR A 238 9.86 -8.35 -13.53
CA TYR A 238 11.10 -8.43 -14.31
C TYR A 238 11.98 -7.20 -14.08
N ARG A 239 11.41 -6.02 -13.78
CA ARG A 239 12.20 -4.80 -13.54
C ARG A 239 12.98 -4.88 -12.23
N TRP A 240 12.39 -5.47 -11.19
CA TRP A 240 13.11 -5.77 -9.96
C TRP A 240 14.19 -6.84 -10.18
N GLN A 241 13.92 -7.90 -10.96
CA GLN A 241 14.92 -8.91 -11.32
C GLN A 241 16.12 -8.28 -12.02
N GLN A 242 15.88 -7.42 -13.02
CA GLN A 242 16.93 -6.64 -13.69
C GLN A 242 17.77 -5.82 -12.70
N ALA A 243 17.15 -5.19 -11.70
CA ALA A 243 17.87 -4.41 -10.71
C ALA A 243 18.79 -5.27 -9.82
N VAL A 244 18.35 -6.45 -9.39
CA VAL A 244 19.11 -7.30 -8.44
C VAL A 244 20.09 -8.26 -9.12
N GLU A 245 19.82 -8.69 -10.35
CA GLU A 245 20.61 -9.68 -11.08
C GLU A 245 21.59 -9.04 -12.06
N ASP A 246 21.10 -8.07 -12.85
CA ASP A 246 21.81 -7.57 -14.03
C ASP A 246 22.53 -6.24 -13.75
N VAL A 247 21.77 -5.20 -13.36
CA VAL A 247 22.26 -3.81 -13.28
C VAL A 247 22.98 -3.55 -11.98
N LYS A 248 22.41 -3.98 -10.84
CA LYS A 248 22.93 -3.74 -9.49
C LYS A 248 23.32 -2.26 -9.30
N PRO A 249 22.35 -1.34 -9.44
CA PRO A 249 22.61 0.09 -9.31
C PRO A 249 23.14 0.44 -7.92
N ASP A 250 23.63 1.67 -7.78
CA ASP A 250 24.01 2.22 -6.49
C ASP A 250 22.78 2.47 -5.61
N ILE A 251 21.73 2.99 -6.24
CA ILE A 251 20.46 3.33 -5.62
C ILE A 251 19.34 2.79 -6.51
N VAL A 252 18.35 2.14 -5.89
CA VAL A 252 17.04 1.93 -6.53
C VAL A 252 16.09 3.02 -6.07
N GLU A 253 15.43 3.69 -7.00
CA GLU A 253 14.33 4.61 -6.70
C GLU A 253 13.02 4.01 -7.19
N ILE A 254 12.11 3.73 -6.25
CA ILE A 254 10.76 3.24 -6.56
C ILE A 254 9.91 4.43 -7.01
N ILE A 255 9.39 4.35 -8.24
CA ILE A 255 8.51 5.34 -8.86
C ILE A 255 7.10 4.72 -8.82
N THR A 256 6.24 5.04 -7.84
CA THR A 256 6.40 6.05 -6.77
C THR A 256 5.84 5.56 -5.43
N TRP A 257 6.09 6.30 -4.36
CA TRP A 257 5.37 6.10 -3.10
C TRP A 257 3.89 6.50 -3.25
N ASN A 258 3.59 7.71 -3.70
CA ASN A 258 2.26 8.33 -3.58
C ASN A 258 1.76 9.06 -4.83
N ASP A 259 2.26 8.76 -6.04
CA ASP A 259 1.69 9.35 -7.25
C ASP A 259 0.43 8.60 -7.69
N TYR A 260 -0.68 9.00 -7.08
CA TYR A 260 -1.97 8.37 -7.28
C TYR A 260 -2.52 8.59 -8.69
N GLY A 261 -2.32 9.78 -9.26
CA GLY A 261 -2.85 10.16 -10.57
C GLY A 261 -2.19 9.44 -11.75
N GLU A 262 -0.97 8.91 -11.56
CA GLU A 262 -0.28 8.11 -12.57
C GLU A 262 -0.30 6.60 -12.27
N SER A 263 -1.10 6.19 -11.28
CA SER A 263 -1.44 4.79 -10.99
C SER A 263 -0.26 3.88 -10.65
N HIS A 264 0.88 4.45 -10.24
CA HIS A 264 2.10 3.69 -9.94
C HIS A 264 2.61 3.84 -8.51
N TYR A 265 1.76 4.38 -7.63
CA TYR A 265 1.97 4.39 -6.19
C TYR A 265 1.99 2.97 -5.60
N ILE A 266 2.79 2.79 -4.55
CA ILE A 266 2.80 1.58 -3.71
C ILE A 266 2.36 1.85 -2.26
N SER A 267 2.07 3.11 -1.91
CA SER A 267 1.50 3.47 -0.60
C SER A 267 0.02 3.11 -0.49
N ASP A 268 -0.50 3.17 0.72
CA ASP A 268 -1.95 3.20 0.91
C ASP A 268 -2.47 4.57 0.47
N ILE A 269 -3.64 4.63 -0.17
CA ILE A 269 -4.24 5.91 -0.54
C ILE A 269 -4.60 6.67 0.73
N ASN A 270 -3.92 7.79 0.98
CA ASN A 270 -4.25 8.66 2.10
C ASN A 270 -5.53 9.45 1.80
N PRO A 271 -6.64 9.25 2.56
CA PRO A 271 -7.95 9.84 2.25
C PRO A 271 -8.02 11.36 2.41
N ILE A 272 -7.00 12.00 3.00
CA ILE A 272 -6.93 13.46 3.11
C ILE A 272 -6.34 14.12 1.85
N VAL A 273 -5.74 13.34 0.96
CA VAL A 273 -5.15 13.84 -0.29
C VAL A 273 -6.26 14.33 -1.21
N ASN A 274 -6.13 15.57 -1.67
CA ASN A 274 -7.02 16.09 -2.71
C ASN A 274 -6.51 15.64 -4.09
N LEU A 275 -7.15 14.62 -4.65
CA LEU A 275 -6.85 14.07 -5.97
C LEU A 275 -7.51 14.87 -7.13
N GLY A 276 -8.14 16.01 -6.85
CA GLY A 276 -8.92 16.75 -7.83
C GLY A 276 -10.23 16.05 -8.19
N SER A 277 -10.72 16.27 -9.41
CA SER A 277 -12.03 15.76 -9.86
C SER A 277 -11.95 14.55 -10.79
N GLN A 278 -10.85 14.37 -11.52
CA GLN A 278 -10.71 13.27 -12.48
C GLN A 278 -10.04 12.04 -11.87
N ALA A 279 -8.93 12.19 -11.13
CA ALA A 279 -8.22 11.03 -10.56
C ALA A 279 -9.08 10.14 -9.64
N PRO A 280 -10.00 10.67 -8.80
CA PRO A 280 -10.91 9.82 -8.02
C PRO A 280 -11.75 8.83 -8.85
N LEU A 281 -12.00 9.11 -10.14
CA LEU A 281 -12.80 8.24 -11.00
C LEU A 281 -12.12 6.91 -11.33
N TYR A 282 -10.79 6.81 -11.15
CA TYR A 282 -10.03 5.58 -11.37
C TYR A 282 -9.07 5.20 -10.24
N VAL A 283 -8.85 6.08 -9.25
CA VAL A 283 -8.03 5.80 -8.07
C VAL A 283 -8.85 5.25 -6.90
N ASP A 284 -10.06 5.77 -6.68
CA ASP A 284 -10.86 5.37 -5.51
C ASP A 284 -11.22 3.87 -5.56
N GLY A 285 -10.77 3.13 -4.54
CA GLY A 285 -11.00 1.69 -4.43
C GLY A 285 -9.99 0.80 -5.17
N PHE A 286 -9.00 1.39 -5.84
CA PHE A 286 -7.89 0.68 -6.47
C PHE A 286 -6.71 0.64 -5.48
N ASP A 287 -6.73 -0.33 -4.59
CA ASP A 287 -5.65 -0.56 -3.64
C ASP A 287 -4.41 -1.15 -4.35
N HIS A 288 -3.24 -0.58 -4.07
CA HIS A 288 -1.93 -1.02 -4.57
C HIS A 288 -1.00 -1.52 -3.46
N SER A 289 -1.46 -1.49 -2.21
CA SER A 289 -0.65 -1.71 -1.02
C SER A 289 0.13 -3.03 -1.04
N HIS A 290 -0.46 -4.09 -1.59
CA HIS A 290 0.16 -5.42 -1.69
C HIS A 290 1.36 -5.50 -2.66
N TRP A 291 1.58 -4.51 -3.52
CA TRP A 291 2.86 -4.43 -4.24
C TRP A 291 4.05 -4.19 -3.30
N ARG A 292 3.82 -3.67 -2.08
CA ARG A 292 4.85 -3.56 -1.03
C ARG A 292 5.37 -4.91 -0.56
N ASP A 293 4.56 -5.96 -0.58
CA ASP A 293 4.99 -7.30 -0.17
C ASP A 293 6.06 -7.84 -1.15
N VAL A 294 5.84 -7.60 -2.45
CA VAL A 294 6.83 -7.89 -3.50
C VAL A 294 8.07 -6.99 -3.38
N ALA A 295 7.89 -5.69 -3.16
CA ALA A 295 9.00 -4.75 -2.98
C ALA A 295 9.86 -5.13 -1.76
N GLU A 296 9.26 -5.51 -0.62
CA GLU A 296 10.01 -5.91 0.58
C GLU A 296 10.98 -7.06 0.28
N TYR A 297 10.54 -8.07 -0.48
CA TYR A 297 11.40 -9.17 -0.90
C TYR A 297 12.59 -8.69 -1.74
N TYR A 298 12.34 -7.87 -2.76
CA TYR A 298 13.40 -7.41 -3.65
C TYR A 298 14.31 -6.35 -3.03
N ILE A 299 13.81 -5.52 -2.11
CA ILE A 299 14.63 -4.60 -1.29
C ILE A 299 15.62 -5.40 -0.45
N LYS A 300 15.14 -6.47 0.22
CA LYS A 300 16.02 -7.37 0.98
C LYS A 300 17.03 -8.06 0.08
N TYR A 301 16.61 -8.54 -1.11
CA TYR A 301 17.52 -9.13 -2.09
C TYR A 301 18.59 -8.11 -2.49
N PHE A 302 18.19 -6.94 -2.98
CA PHE A 302 19.09 -5.88 -3.40
C PHE A 302 20.13 -5.57 -2.33
N LYS A 303 19.70 -5.25 -1.10
CA LYS A 303 20.61 -4.91 0.00
C LYS A 303 21.55 -6.05 0.42
N ALA A 304 21.11 -7.31 0.30
CA ALA A 304 21.91 -8.47 0.67
C ALA A 304 22.80 -8.99 -0.48
N GLY A 305 22.55 -8.55 -1.72
CA GLY A 305 23.18 -9.08 -2.94
C GLY A 305 22.83 -10.55 -3.25
N SER A 306 21.84 -11.13 -2.55
CA SER A 306 21.38 -12.51 -2.76
C SER A 306 19.92 -12.67 -2.35
N ALA A 307 19.20 -13.55 -3.03
CA ALA A 307 17.77 -13.76 -2.82
C ALA A 307 17.49 -14.20 -1.37
N PRO A 308 16.62 -13.51 -0.62
CA PRO A 308 16.24 -13.93 0.72
C PRO A 308 15.31 -15.16 0.64
N ALA A 309 15.26 -15.96 1.70
CA ALA A 309 14.27 -17.02 1.78
C ALA A 309 12.87 -16.43 1.98
N VAL A 310 11.90 -16.88 1.18
CA VAL A 310 10.48 -16.62 1.46
C VAL A 310 10.06 -17.47 2.65
N THR A 311 9.40 -16.87 3.63
CA THR A 311 9.01 -17.53 4.89
C THR A 311 7.51 -17.70 5.07
N THR A 312 6.72 -16.92 4.35
CA THR A 312 5.25 -16.97 4.34
C THR A 312 4.80 -17.22 2.91
N ASP A 313 3.90 -18.19 2.70
CA ASP A 313 3.29 -18.40 1.39
C ASP A 313 2.25 -17.31 1.14
N GLU A 314 2.44 -16.58 0.05
CA GLU A 314 1.60 -15.49 -0.40
C GLU A 314 1.49 -15.48 -1.92
N VAL A 315 0.34 -15.06 -2.44
CA VAL A 315 0.15 -14.75 -3.85
C VAL A 315 -0.35 -13.32 -3.95
N VAL A 316 0.49 -12.42 -4.43
CA VAL A 316 0.10 -11.04 -4.79
C VAL A 316 -0.40 -11.05 -6.22
N PHE A 317 -1.59 -10.52 -6.48
CA PHE A 317 -2.22 -10.52 -7.79
C PHE A 317 -2.77 -9.16 -8.15
N TRP A 318 -2.83 -8.86 -9.45
CA TRP A 318 -3.37 -7.61 -9.97
C TRP A 318 -4.10 -7.80 -11.29
N TYR A 319 -5.09 -6.94 -11.52
CA TYR A 319 -5.95 -6.97 -12.71
C TYR A 319 -6.74 -5.67 -12.85
N ARG A 320 -7.13 -5.36 -14.09
CA ARG A 320 -8.05 -4.24 -14.38
C ARG A 320 -9.50 -4.63 -14.12
N ALA A 321 -10.34 -3.66 -13.75
CA ALA A 321 -11.77 -3.87 -13.51
C ALA A 321 -12.59 -4.16 -14.79
N TYR A 322 -12.06 -3.75 -15.95
CA TYR A 322 -12.73 -3.88 -17.24
C TYR A 322 -11.75 -4.40 -18.31
N PRO A 323 -12.22 -5.23 -19.26
CA PRO A 323 -11.45 -5.57 -20.46
C PRO A 323 -11.10 -4.32 -21.27
N LYS A 324 -9.96 -4.34 -21.97
CA LYS A 324 -9.52 -3.19 -22.78
C LYS A 324 -10.45 -2.82 -23.94
N ALA A 325 -11.25 -3.79 -24.41
CA ALA A 325 -12.20 -3.58 -25.50
C ALA A 325 -13.53 -2.98 -25.05
N GLU A 326 -13.79 -2.90 -23.74
CA GLU A 326 -15.04 -2.36 -23.22
C GLU A 326 -15.12 -0.85 -23.47
N SER A 327 -16.29 -0.39 -23.90
CA SER A 327 -16.54 1.03 -24.19
C SER A 327 -17.10 1.73 -22.96
N CYS A 328 -16.37 2.72 -22.46
CA CYS A 328 -16.77 3.47 -21.28
C CYS A 328 -17.52 4.76 -21.65
N SER A 329 -18.49 5.16 -20.82
CA SER A 329 -19.34 6.33 -21.10
C SER A 329 -18.64 7.69 -20.96
N THR A 330 -17.53 7.74 -20.22
CA THR A 330 -16.75 8.94 -19.89
C THR A 330 -15.26 8.61 -19.81
N GLY A 331 -14.42 9.65 -19.71
CA GLY A 331 -12.96 9.53 -19.85
C GLY A 331 -12.54 9.40 -21.33
N THR A 332 -11.24 9.50 -21.58
CA THR A 332 -10.68 9.26 -22.92
C THR A 332 -10.19 7.82 -23.01
N LEU A 333 -10.40 7.13 -24.13
CA LEU A 333 -9.69 5.87 -24.34
C LEU A 333 -8.19 6.17 -24.37
N PRO A 334 -7.39 5.66 -23.41
CA PRO A 334 -5.99 6.04 -23.32
C PRO A 334 -5.24 5.54 -24.56
N ARG A 335 -4.22 6.31 -24.95
CA ARG A 335 -3.21 5.84 -25.90
C ARG A 335 -2.60 4.55 -25.34
N ASN A 336 -2.15 3.67 -26.23
CA ASN A 336 -1.58 2.36 -25.87
C ASN A 336 -2.54 1.39 -25.14
N SER A 337 -3.85 1.68 -25.10
CA SER A 337 -4.89 0.80 -24.52
C SER A 337 -4.87 -0.64 -25.04
N ASN A 338 -4.27 -0.88 -26.22
CA ASN A 338 -4.11 -2.22 -26.78
C ASN A 338 -3.00 -3.06 -26.14
N PHE A 339 -2.04 -2.47 -25.42
CA PHE A 339 -0.88 -3.20 -24.88
C PHE A 339 -1.24 -4.12 -23.72
N PRO A 340 -1.94 -3.67 -22.65
CA PRO A 340 -2.24 -4.56 -21.53
C PRO A 340 -3.08 -5.76 -21.97
N ALA A 341 -2.81 -6.93 -21.41
CA ALA A 341 -3.64 -8.10 -21.61
C ALA A 341 -4.90 -8.02 -20.73
N ASP A 342 -5.95 -8.71 -21.15
CA ASP A 342 -7.15 -8.93 -20.33
C ASP A 342 -6.91 -10.19 -19.50
N SER A 343 -6.20 -10.05 -18.38
CA SER A 343 -5.77 -11.17 -17.53
C SER A 343 -5.63 -10.75 -16.08
N VAL A 344 -5.75 -11.73 -15.19
CA VAL A 344 -5.30 -11.63 -13.80
C VAL A 344 -3.86 -12.12 -13.76
N PHE A 345 -2.94 -11.26 -13.33
CA PHE A 345 -1.54 -11.59 -13.13
C PHE A 345 -1.28 -11.87 -11.65
N ALA A 346 -0.35 -12.77 -11.34
CA ALA A 346 -0.02 -13.09 -9.97
C ALA A 346 1.46 -13.47 -9.79
N LEU A 347 2.07 -12.95 -8.73
CA LEU A 347 3.34 -13.39 -8.19
C LEU A 347 3.10 -14.29 -6.99
N ALA A 348 3.39 -15.58 -7.17
CA ALA A 348 3.43 -16.54 -6.09
C ALA A 348 4.78 -16.45 -5.36
N MET A 349 4.75 -15.98 -4.12
CA MET A 349 5.86 -15.92 -3.18
C MET A 349 5.78 -17.14 -2.26
N MET A 350 6.52 -18.20 -2.58
CA MET A 350 6.40 -19.50 -1.91
C MET A 350 7.58 -19.80 -0.99
N SER A 351 7.30 -20.19 0.25
CA SER A 351 8.31 -20.71 1.18
C SER A 351 8.77 -22.13 0.81
N GLN A 352 7.90 -22.90 0.20
CA GLN A 352 8.14 -24.26 -0.28
C GLN A 352 7.33 -24.52 -1.55
N PRO A 353 7.76 -25.46 -2.41
CA PRO A 353 7.04 -25.75 -3.64
C PRO A 353 5.55 -26.04 -3.43
N ALA A 354 4.71 -25.50 -4.32
CA ALA A 354 3.26 -25.64 -4.33
C ALA A 354 2.72 -25.51 -5.76
N ASN A 355 1.49 -25.97 -5.98
CA ASN A 355 0.71 -25.59 -7.15
C ASN A 355 -0.14 -24.37 -6.80
N VAL A 356 -0.10 -23.34 -7.63
CA VAL A 356 -0.95 -22.16 -7.48
C VAL A 356 -1.99 -22.19 -8.59
N THR A 357 -3.26 -22.10 -8.20
CA THR A 357 -4.39 -22.00 -9.12
C THR A 357 -4.95 -20.59 -9.09
N LEU A 358 -5.01 -19.96 -10.25
CA LEU A 358 -5.76 -18.74 -10.50
C LEU A 358 -7.04 -19.14 -11.24
N ALA A 359 -8.19 -18.64 -10.80
CA ALA A 359 -9.48 -18.89 -11.44
C ALA A 359 -10.31 -17.62 -11.47
N ILE A 360 -11.10 -17.44 -12.52
CA ILE A 360 -12.05 -16.34 -12.64
C ILE A 360 -13.16 -16.77 -13.62
N GLY A 361 -14.41 -16.84 -13.15
CA GLY A 361 -15.51 -17.42 -13.94
C GLY A 361 -15.18 -18.82 -14.46
N SER A 362 -15.36 -19.03 -15.77
CA SER A 362 -14.98 -20.27 -16.47
C SER A 362 -13.49 -20.46 -16.74
N GLN A 363 -12.65 -19.44 -16.51
CA GLN A 363 -11.21 -19.52 -16.77
C GLN A 363 -10.46 -20.00 -15.54
N SER A 364 -9.48 -20.88 -15.75
CA SER A 364 -8.57 -21.32 -14.69
C SER A 364 -7.20 -21.67 -15.25
N THR A 365 -6.16 -21.34 -14.51
CA THR A 365 -4.78 -21.72 -14.79
C THR A 365 -4.11 -22.17 -13.51
N THR A 366 -3.54 -23.37 -13.52
CA THR A 366 -2.70 -23.89 -12.43
C THR A 366 -1.26 -23.96 -12.90
N PHE A 367 -0.33 -23.42 -12.11
CA PHE A 367 1.09 -23.49 -12.37
C PHE A 367 1.85 -23.98 -11.14
N TYR A 368 2.97 -24.65 -11.39
CA TYR A 368 3.87 -25.08 -10.33
C TYR A 368 4.80 -23.95 -9.93
N ALA A 369 4.78 -23.55 -8.66
CA ALA A 369 5.65 -22.54 -8.08
C ALA A 369 6.67 -23.22 -7.16
N PRO A 370 7.98 -23.24 -7.50
CA PRO A 370 9.03 -23.61 -6.55
C PRO A 370 9.12 -22.57 -5.41
N ALA A 371 9.96 -22.84 -4.40
CA ALA A 371 10.27 -21.82 -3.40
C ALA A 371 10.91 -20.59 -4.06
N GLY A 372 10.55 -19.40 -3.60
CA GLY A 372 10.88 -18.12 -4.23
C GLY A 372 9.68 -17.49 -4.92
N LEU A 373 9.93 -16.66 -5.93
CA LEU A 373 8.89 -15.96 -6.69
C LEU A 373 8.65 -16.66 -8.03
N THR A 374 7.38 -16.85 -8.39
CA THR A 374 6.97 -17.37 -9.70
C THR A 374 5.76 -16.61 -10.21
N MET A 375 5.85 -16.07 -11.42
CA MET A 375 4.75 -15.38 -12.08
C MET A 375 3.81 -16.39 -12.77
N GLY A 376 2.51 -16.15 -12.68
CA GLY A 376 1.50 -16.80 -13.51
C GLY A 376 0.39 -15.84 -13.89
N SER A 377 -0.48 -16.26 -14.79
CA SER A 377 -1.67 -15.49 -15.15
C SER A 377 -2.83 -16.40 -15.58
N VAL A 378 -4.04 -15.85 -15.56
CA VAL A 378 -5.25 -16.45 -16.13
C VAL A 378 -5.99 -15.39 -16.95
N PRO A 379 -6.44 -15.68 -18.18
CA PRO A 379 -7.19 -14.72 -18.98
C PRO A 379 -8.53 -14.37 -18.34
N PHE A 380 -9.04 -13.17 -18.64
CA PHE A 380 -10.39 -12.78 -18.24
C PHE A 380 -11.43 -13.73 -18.85
N PRO A 381 -12.52 -14.01 -18.11
CA PRO A 381 -13.64 -14.77 -18.62
C PRO A 381 -14.44 -13.92 -19.61
N THR A 382 -15.39 -14.54 -20.30
CA THR A 382 -16.40 -13.83 -21.11
C THR A 382 -17.62 -13.41 -20.29
N GLU A 383 -17.77 -14.00 -19.11
CA GLU A 383 -18.84 -13.77 -18.17
C GLU A 383 -18.65 -12.45 -17.44
N ASP A 384 -19.76 -11.75 -17.19
CA ASP A 384 -19.78 -10.50 -16.46
C ASP A 384 -19.78 -10.71 -14.95
N GLU A 385 -19.42 -9.67 -14.19
CA GLU A 385 -19.40 -9.63 -12.73
C GLU A 385 -18.65 -10.83 -12.10
N GLN A 386 -17.45 -11.13 -12.60
CA GLN A 386 -16.60 -12.22 -12.08
C GLN A 386 -15.51 -11.71 -11.17
N ILE A 387 -15.17 -12.47 -10.13
CA ILE A 387 -14.14 -12.12 -9.16
C ILE A 387 -13.03 -13.18 -9.16
N PRO A 388 -11.74 -12.80 -9.21
CA PRO A 388 -10.65 -13.77 -9.17
C PRO A 388 -10.66 -14.59 -7.88
N TYR A 389 -10.31 -15.85 -8.00
CA TYR A 389 -10.06 -16.80 -6.91
C TYR A 389 -8.65 -17.34 -7.04
N ILE A 390 -7.93 -17.35 -5.92
CA ILE A 390 -6.57 -17.82 -5.82
C ILE A 390 -6.53 -18.96 -4.82
N GLU A 391 -5.83 -20.03 -5.17
CA GLU A 391 -5.63 -21.20 -4.33
C GLU A 391 -4.16 -21.63 -4.34
N ILE A 392 -3.63 -21.94 -3.17
CA ILE A 392 -2.34 -22.58 -3.00
C ILE A 392 -2.61 -24.03 -2.56
N ASP A 393 -2.15 -25.00 -3.36
CA ASP A 393 -2.23 -26.42 -3.09
C ASP A 393 -0.84 -27.03 -2.89
N ARG A 394 -0.68 -27.79 -1.80
CA ARG A 394 0.53 -28.56 -1.54
C ARG A 394 0.20 -30.03 -1.40
N ALA A 395 0.58 -30.79 -2.43
CA ALA A 395 0.36 -32.24 -2.51
C ALA A 395 -1.12 -32.64 -2.35
N GLY A 396 -2.03 -31.91 -2.98
CA GLY A 396 -3.48 -32.16 -2.93
C GLY A 396 -4.18 -31.62 -1.67
N ASN A 397 -3.47 -30.84 -0.85
CA ASN A 397 -4.05 -30.13 0.29
C ASN A 397 -4.04 -28.62 0.02
N LYS A 398 -5.22 -28.02 0.06
CA LYS A 398 -5.40 -26.56 0.05
C LYS A 398 -4.77 -25.94 1.31
N VAL A 399 -3.70 -25.17 1.15
CA VAL A 399 -3.00 -24.50 2.25
C VAL A 399 -3.46 -23.05 2.43
N ALA A 400 -3.87 -22.39 1.35
CA ALA A 400 -4.48 -21.07 1.38
C ALA A 400 -5.44 -20.90 0.21
N SER A 401 -6.41 -20.01 0.37
CA SER A 401 -7.16 -19.46 -0.75
C SER A 401 -7.78 -18.13 -0.41
N GLY A 402 -8.02 -17.31 -1.43
CA GLY A 402 -8.69 -16.02 -1.28
C GLY A 402 -9.40 -15.63 -2.57
N TYR A 403 -10.39 -14.75 -2.44
CA TYR A 403 -10.95 -14.05 -3.57
C TYR A 403 -10.33 -12.65 -3.67
N GLY A 404 -10.31 -12.08 -4.87
CA GLY A 404 -10.13 -10.64 -5.05
C GLY A 404 -11.25 -9.84 -4.36
N SER A 405 -11.14 -8.51 -4.37
CA SER A 405 -12.16 -7.62 -3.82
C SER A 405 -12.82 -6.72 -4.88
N MET A 406 -12.37 -6.83 -6.13
CA MET A 406 -12.92 -6.07 -7.26
C MET A 406 -13.45 -7.03 -8.33
N TYR A 407 -14.68 -6.80 -8.80
CA TYR A 407 -15.24 -7.55 -9.91
C TYR A 407 -14.63 -7.09 -11.24
N VAL A 408 -14.25 -8.05 -12.08
CA VAL A 408 -14.06 -7.83 -13.51
C VAL A 408 -15.44 -7.78 -14.15
N LYS A 409 -15.74 -6.66 -14.79
CA LYS A 409 -17.00 -6.41 -15.47
C LYS A 409 -16.80 -6.30 -16.97
N GLN A 410 -17.65 -7.00 -17.71
CA GLN A 410 -17.72 -6.99 -19.17
C GLN A 410 -18.71 -5.94 -19.69
N THR A 411 -19.48 -5.31 -18.79
CA THR A 411 -20.42 -4.25 -19.13
C THR A 411 -20.43 -3.14 -18.09
N GLY A 412 -21.07 -2.02 -18.43
CA GLY A 412 -21.35 -0.95 -17.48
C GLY A 412 -20.13 -0.12 -17.10
N CYS A 413 -19.11 -0.08 -17.97
CA CYS A 413 -17.97 0.80 -17.76
C CYS A 413 -18.41 2.27 -17.81
N THR A 414 -18.19 2.99 -16.72
CA THR A 414 -18.49 4.42 -16.65
C THR A 414 -17.31 5.25 -17.14
N TYR A 415 -16.08 4.90 -16.73
CA TYR A 415 -14.86 5.66 -16.98
C TYR A 415 -13.74 4.74 -17.48
N TYR A 416 -12.99 5.16 -18.51
CA TYR A 416 -11.84 4.38 -19.00
C TYR A 416 -10.77 4.27 -17.91
N ASN A 417 -10.70 3.11 -17.27
CA ASN A 417 -9.82 2.86 -16.14
C ASN A 417 -8.90 1.67 -16.42
N PHE A 418 -7.60 1.96 -16.56
CA PHE A 418 -6.55 0.97 -16.69
C PHE A 418 -5.65 0.91 -15.43
N ASN A 419 -6.06 1.55 -14.34
CA ASN A 419 -5.49 1.37 -13.01
C ASN A 419 -5.83 -0.05 -12.52
N PRO A 420 -4.86 -0.88 -12.11
CA PRO A 420 -5.15 -2.22 -11.65
C PRO A 420 -5.58 -2.23 -10.18
N PHE A 421 -6.48 -3.12 -9.82
CA PHE A 421 -6.62 -3.51 -8.42
C PHE A 421 -5.50 -4.48 -8.06
N VAL A 422 -4.91 -4.33 -6.88
CA VAL A 422 -3.90 -5.25 -6.34
C VAL A 422 -4.42 -5.89 -5.06
N GLY A 423 -4.34 -7.21 -4.97
CA GLY A 423 -4.75 -7.99 -3.80
C GLY A 423 -3.73 -9.05 -3.43
N ALA A 424 -3.93 -9.68 -2.28
CA ALA A 424 -3.13 -10.82 -1.85
C ALA A 424 -3.98 -11.97 -1.32
N ALA A 425 -3.50 -13.20 -1.52
CA ALA A 425 -4.00 -14.40 -0.87
C ALA A 425 -2.86 -15.05 -0.08
N GLN A 426 -2.99 -15.07 1.24
CA GLN A 426 -1.94 -15.54 2.15
C GLN A 426 -2.37 -16.77 2.94
N THR A 427 -1.38 -17.59 3.34
CA THR A 427 -1.58 -18.62 4.36
C THR A 427 -1.83 -17.98 5.72
N HIS A 428 -3.10 -17.79 6.10
CA HIS A 428 -3.40 -17.72 7.53
C HIS A 428 -3.22 -19.11 8.12
N ALA A 429 -2.51 -19.23 9.24
CA ALA A 429 -2.50 -20.48 9.99
C ALA A 429 -3.95 -20.86 10.29
N LEU A 430 -4.49 -21.83 9.55
CA LEU A 430 -5.77 -22.42 9.86
C LEU A 430 -5.63 -22.99 11.27
N ALA A 431 -6.33 -22.40 12.25
CA ALA A 431 -6.45 -23.03 13.55
C ALA A 431 -6.90 -24.48 13.30
N PRO A 432 -6.20 -25.50 13.83
CA PRO A 432 -6.53 -26.87 13.53
C PRO A 432 -7.99 -27.09 13.93
N LEU A 433 -8.82 -27.49 12.96
CA LEU A 433 -10.17 -27.94 13.22
C LEU A 433 -10.06 -29.05 14.27
N SER A 434 -10.47 -28.74 15.50
CA SER A 434 -10.58 -29.76 16.53
C SER A 434 -11.53 -30.83 16.01
N ASN A 435 -11.01 -32.05 15.80
CA ASN A 435 -11.79 -33.19 15.32
C ASN A 435 -13.14 -33.28 16.06
N PRO A 436 -14.26 -33.54 15.36
CA PRO A 436 -15.53 -33.77 16.03
C PRO A 436 -15.43 -35.00 16.94
N PRO A 437 -16.01 -34.97 18.15
CA PRO A 437 -15.95 -36.11 19.05
C PRO A 437 -16.66 -37.32 18.45
N ASN A 438 -15.98 -38.46 18.57
CA ASN A 438 -16.38 -39.79 18.14
C ASN A 438 -17.83 -40.13 18.59
N LEU A 439 -18.73 -40.35 17.64
CA LEU A 439 -20.06 -40.91 17.86
C LEU A 439 -19.94 -42.43 18.05
N SER A 440 -19.57 -42.86 19.25
CA SER A 440 -19.84 -44.21 19.72
C SER A 440 -20.19 -44.16 21.21
N GLN A 441 -21.24 -44.88 21.59
CA GLN A 441 -21.86 -44.95 22.92
C GLN A 441 -22.87 -43.82 23.22
N MET A 442 -24.16 -44.07 22.97
CA MET A 442 -24.96 -44.72 24.00
C MET A 442 -26.30 -45.19 23.42
N ALA A 443 -26.67 -46.40 23.85
CA ALA A 443 -27.85 -47.13 23.48
C ALA A 443 -29.14 -46.38 23.80
N GLY A 444 -30.14 -46.60 22.95
CA GLY A 444 -31.47 -46.05 23.12
C GLY A 444 -32.21 -46.60 24.34
N THR A 445 -33.16 -45.82 24.84
CA THR A 445 -34.36 -46.35 25.49
C THR A 445 -35.53 -45.44 25.15
N LYS A 446 -36.59 -46.08 24.65
CA LYS A 446 -37.86 -45.52 24.19
C LYS A 446 -38.62 -44.78 25.31
N ARG A 447 -39.39 -43.74 24.94
CA ARG A 447 -40.85 -43.63 25.21
C ARG A 447 -41.49 -42.50 24.39
N SER A 448 -42.75 -42.72 24.04
CA SER A 448 -43.55 -42.10 22.98
C SER A 448 -44.45 -40.92 23.43
N ALA A 449 -44.89 -40.14 22.44
CA ALA A 449 -46.21 -39.46 22.24
C ALA A 449 -46.67 -38.42 23.30
N GLU A 450 -47.48 -37.38 23.06
CA GLU A 450 -48.23 -36.77 21.95
C GLU A 450 -48.73 -35.40 22.50
N GLY A 451 -49.07 -34.40 21.67
CA GLY A 451 -49.90 -33.26 22.14
C GLY A 451 -49.76 -31.94 21.37
N SER A 452 -50.89 -31.45 20.88
CA SER A 452 -51.15 -30.44 19.84
C SER A 452 -51.17 -28.95 20.28
N SER A 453 -50.68 -28.05 19.39
CA SER A 453 -51.19 -26.73 18.92
C SER A 453 -51.63 -25.60 19.90
N PRO A 454 -51.87 -24.34 19.46
CA PRO A 454 -51.00 -23.41 18.72
C PRO A 454 -51.00 -21.94 19.28
N ARG A 455 -50.03 -21.13 18.82
CA ARG A 455 -50.03 -19.65 18.54
C ARG A 455 -50.70 -18.65 19.52
N THR A 456 -49.96 -17.62 19.97
CA THR A 456 -50.33 -16.17 20.02
C THR A 456 -49.18 -15.35 20.66
N THR A 457 -48.52 -14.47 19.89
CA THR A 457 -48.60 -12.98 19.87
C THR A 457 -48.11 -12.19 21.10
N ARG A 458 -47.35 -11.13 20.77
CA ARG A 458 -47.13 -9.84 21.43
C ARG A 458 -45.88 -9.62 22.30
N SER A 459 -45.07 -8.70 21.78
CA SER A 459 -44.13 -7.79 22.42
C SER A 459 -44.70 -7.13 23.69
N SER A 460 -43.85 -6.89 24.69
CA SER A 460 -43.73 -5.57 25.34
C SER A 460 -42.59 -5.50 26.36
N LYS A 461 -41.80 -4.43 26.19
CA LYS A 461 -41.23 -3.52 27.20
C LYS A 461 -40.81 -4.04 28.59
N VAL A 462 -39.55 -3.73 28.85
CA VAL A 462 -38.85 -3.52 30.13
C VAL A 462 -39.73 -2.81 31.18
N ALA A 463 -39.68 -3.32 32.41
CA ALA A 463 -39.90 -2.54 33.63
C ALA A 463 -38.82 -2.87 34.67
N LYS A 464 -38.07 -1.84 35.09
CA LYS A 464 -37.20 -1.83 36.27
C LYS A 464 -38.07 -1.77 37.53
N LYS A 465 -37.68 -2.49 38.59
CA LYS A 465 -37.92 -2.08 39.96
C LYS A 465 -36.83 -2.61 40.90
N ASP A 466 -36.38 -1.73 41.77
CA ASP A 466 -35.31 -1.90 42.75
C ASP A 466 -35.68 -2.78 43.95
N GLY A 467 -34.63 -3.43 44.50
CA GLY A 467 -34.39 -3.62 45.94
C GLY A 467 -35.13 -4.74 46.68
N ASP A 468 -34.44 -5.85 46.98
CA ASP A 468 -34.08 -6.23 48.36
C ASP A 468 -33.08 -7.42 48.38
N SER A 469 -32.43 -7.54 49.53
CA SER A 469 -31.26 -8.29 49.99
C SER A 469 -31.19 -9.84 49.83
N SER A 470 -29.94 -10.27 49.60
CA SER A 470 -29.28 -11.60 49.58
C SER A 470 -29.86 -12.73 50.49
N PRO A 471 -29.63 -14.03 50.16
CA PRO A 471 -28.36 -14.67 50.54
C PRO A 471 -27.73 -15.58 49.47
N LYS A 472 -26.39 -15.69 49.57
CA LYS A 472 -25.49 -16.58 48.83
C LYS A 472 -26.00 -18.03 48.73
N HIS A 473 -26.12 -18.53 47.50
CA HIS A 473 -25.96 -19.95 47.21
C HIS A 473 -24.85 -20.16 46.17
N THR A 474 -23.78 -20.80 46.63
CA THR A 474 -22.72 -21.39 45.83
C THR A 474 -23.28 -22.61 45.07
N ALA A 475 -23.30 -22.55 43.74
CA ALA A 475 -23.42 -23.75 42.90
C ALA A 475 -22.51 -23.59 41.67
N LYS A 476 -21.39 -24.32 41.70
CA LYS A 476 -20.50 -24.57 40.57
C LYS A 476 -21.24 -25.36 39.49
N GLY A 477 -20.99 -25.05 38.21
CA GLY A 477 -21.26 -26.00 37.13
C GLY A 477 -21.61 -25.46 35.74
N GLY A 478 -21.20 -24.26 35.34
CA GLY A 478 -21.27 -23.83 33.94
C GLY A 478 -19.93 -24.08 33.24
N LYS A 479 -19.90 -24.87 32.16
CA LYS A 479 -18.75 -25.02 31.26
C LYS A 479 -18.26 -23.62 30.83
N ARG A 480 -17.16 -23.15 31.42
CA ARG A 480 -16.45 -21.94 30.96
C ARG A 480 -15.88 -22.23 29.58
N GLY A 481 -16.24 -21.44 28.58
CA GLY A 481 -15.53 -21.40 27.29
C GLY A 481 -14.04 -21.12 27.51
N ALA A 482 -13.21 -21.55 26.56
CA ALA A 482 -11.77 -21.35 26.61
C ALA A 482 -11.44 -19.86 26.85
N LYS A 483 -10.55 -19.57 27.79
CA LYS A 483 -10.02 -18.22 27.99
C LYS A 483 -9.11 -17.88 26.81
N SER A 484 -9.17 -16.64 26.34
CA SER A 484 -8.19 -16.15 25.38
C SER A 484 -6.80 -16.13 26.02
N GLY A 485 -5.79 -16.64 25.30
CA GLY A 485 -4.39 -16.60 25.72
C GLY A 485 -3.66 -15.30 25.34
N VAL A 486 -4.34 -14.37 24.68
CA VAL A 486 -3.77 -13.10 24.19
C VAL A 486 -4.09 -11.98 25.18
N ALA A 487 -3.09 -11.18 25.53
CA ALA A 487 -3.26 -9.98 26.36
C ALA A 487 -3.99 -8.86 25.60
N ALA A 488 -4.75 -8.03 26.30
CA ALA A 488 -5.51 -6.95 25.67
C ALA A 488 -4.58 -5.95 24.92
N SER A 489 -3.43 -5.61 25.51
CA SER A 489 -2.41 -4.76 24.90
C SER A 489 -1.84 -5.35 23.59
N ALA A 490 -1.55 -6.65 23.57
CA ALA A 490 -1.08 -7.34 22.38
C ALA A 490 -2.15 -7.40 21.28
N PHE A 491 -3.42 -7.52 21.67
CA PHE A 491 -4.53 -7.46 20.72
C PHE A 491 -4.68 -6.07 20.10
N LEU A 492 -4.65 -5.00 20.92
CA LEU A 492 -4.78 -3.63 20.43
C LEU A 492 -3.63 -3.24 19.48
N LYS A 493 -2.42 -3.74 19.73
CA LYS A 493 -1.23 -3.42 18.92
C LYS A 493 -1.15 -4.17 17.60
N ASN A 494 -1.58 -5.43 17.57
CA ASN A 494 -1.26 -6.34 16.45
C ASN A 494 -2.48 -6.75 15.60
N THR A 495 -3.61 -6.09 15.80
CA THR A 495 -4.86 -6.47 15.13
C THR A 495 -5.31 -5.36 14.20
N LEU A 496 -5.67 -5.72 12.97
CA LEU A 496 -6.17 -4.77 11.97
C LEU A 496 -7.63 -4.39 12.24
N PRO A 497 -8.06 -3.18 11.87
CA PRO A 497 -9.48 -2.82 11.82
C PRO A 497 -10.21 -3.62 10.73
N PHE A 498 -11.53 -3.70 10.81
CA PHE A 498 -12.36 -4.23 9.72
C PHE A 498 -13.55 -3.31 9.45
N THR A 499 -14.15 -3.42 8.25
CA THR A 499 -15.37 -2.70 7.89
C THR A 499 -16.53 -3.68 7.76
N ALA A 500 -17.63 -3.43 8.47
CA ALA A 500 -18.87 -4.20 8.33
C ALA A 500 -19.85 -3.45 7.43
N HIS A 501 -20.25 -4.06 6.30
CA HIS A 501 -21.27 -3.54 5.41
C HIS A 501 -22.65 -4.06 5.82
N LEU A 502 -23.65 -3.17 5.86
CA LEU A 502 -25.02 -3.49 6.23
C LEU A 502 -25.92 -3.29 5.02
N THR A 503 -26.80 -4.25 4.78
CA THR A 503 -27.73 -4.21 3.65
C THR A 503 -29.08 -4.85 3.99
N HIS A 504 -30.13 -4.35 3.35
CA HIS A 504 -31.45 -4.97 3.29
C HIS A 504 -31.54 -6.10 2.27
N THR A 505 -30.53 -6.28 1.43
CA THR A 505 -30.49 -7.37 0.45
C THR A 505 -30.21 -8.69 1.17
N PRO A 506 -31.14 -9.66 1.12
CA PRO A 506 -30.92 -10.97 1.72
C PRO A 506 -29.72 -11.66 1.06
N PRO A 507 -28.88 -12.40 1.82
CA PRO A 507 -27.82 -13.19 1.22
C PRO A 507 -28.43 -14.24 0.27
N SER A 508 -27.95 -14.32 -0.97
CA SER A 508 -28.33 -15.37 -1.91
C SER A 508 -27.76 -16.71 -1.43
N ILE A 509 -28.65 -17.65 -1.08
CA ILE A 509 -28.27 -19.06 -0.91
C ILE A 509 -28.13 -19.62 -2.32
N PRO A 510 -27.00 -20.25 -2.69
CA PRO A 510 -26.81 -20.76 -4.03
C PRO A 510 -27.66 -22.01 -4.24
N ASP A 511 -28.87 -21.80 -4.77
CA ASP A 511 -29.59 -22.83 -5.52
C ASP A 511 -29.37 -22.55 -7.00
N GLY A 512 -28.84 -23.55 -7.72
CA GLY A 512 -28.07 -23.43 -8.96
C GLY A 512 -28.74 -22.85 -10.21
N GLU A 513 -29.80 -22.07 -10.10
CA GLU A 513 -30.40 -21.32 -11.22
C GLU A 513 -30.99 -20.00 -10.71
N THR A 514 -30.24 -18.90 -10.73
CA THR A 514 -30.76 -17.54 -11.02
C THR A 514 -29.63 -16.53 -11.24
N VAL A 515 -29.95 -15.53 -12.07
CA VAL A 515 -29.07 -14.55 -12.72
C VAL A 515 -28.78 -13.37 -11.79
N SER A 516 -27.52 -12.91 -11.69
CA SER A 516 -27.15 -11.63 -11.06
C SER A 516 -27.24 -10.50 -12.08
N ALA A 517 -27.81 -9.36 -11.70
CA ALA A 517 -27.64 -8.11 -12.40
C ALA A 517 -27.51 -6.93 -11.41
N ALA A 518 -26.48 -6.11 -11.67
CA ALA A 518 -26.23 -4.73 -11.29
C ALA A 518 -25.43 -4.47 -10.00
N SER A 519 -24.16 -4.11 -10.23
CA SER A 519 -23.28 -3.04 -9.69
C SER A 519 -23.67 -2.10 -8.53
N ALA A 520 -24.86 -2.19 -7.94
CA ALA A 520 -25.22 -1.49 -6.71
C ALA A 520 -26.19 -2.37 -5.93
N ASP A 521 -25.81 -2.77 -4.72
CA ASP A 521 -26.74 -3.39 -3.79
C ASP A 521 -27.81 -2.35 -3.41
N PRO A 522 -29.05 -2.44 -3.94
CA PRO A 522 -30.08 -1.42 -3.72
C PRO A 522 -30.58 -1.42 -2.27
N GLY A 523 -30.19 -2.43 -1.49
CA GLY A 523 -30.44 -2.52 -0.06
C GLY A 523 -29.30 -1.96 0.81
N ASN A 524 -28.18 -1.52 0.24
CA ASN A 524 -27.01 -1.09 1.03
C ASN A 524 -27.35 0.11 1.93
N ILE A 525 -27.15 -0.09 3.23
CA ILE A 525 -27.40 0.88 4.30
C ILE A 525 -26.11 1.66 4.61
N GLY A 526 -24.93 1.04 4.41
CA GLY A 526 -23.62 1.65 4.62
C GLY A 526 -22.61 0.75 5.33
N GLY A 527 -21.35 1.21 5.40
CA GLY A 527 -20.25 0.53 6.09
C GLY A 527 -19.91 1.16 7.45
N VAL A 528 -19.60 0.33 8.44
CA VAL A 528 -19.11 0.73 9.77
C VAL A 528 -17.69 0.21 9.96
N LYS A 529 -16.71 1.13 9.98
CA LYS A 529 -15.32 0.80 10.34
C LYS A 529 -15.25 0.49 11.83
N CYS A 530 -14.71 -0.66 12.17
CA CYS A 530 -14.58 -1.18 13.53
C CYS A 530 -13.08 -1.25 13.87
N LEU A 531 -12.66 -0.48 14.86
CA LEU A 531 -11.27 -0.43 15.32
C LEU A 531 -11.06 -1.40 16.49
N PRO A 532 -9.86 -1.99 16.65
CA PRO A 532 -9.50 -2.70 17.86
C PRO A 532 -9.74 -1.82 19.10
N SER A 533 -10.37 -2.36 20.13
CA SER A 533 -10.81 -1.62 21.31
C SER A 533 -10.94 -2.53 22.53
N GLN A 534 -10.72 -1.95 23.70
CA GLN A 534 -11.08 -2.57 24.97
C GLN A 534 -12.45 -2.05 25.42
N PHE A 535 -13.33 -2.94 25.83
CA PHE A 535 -14.67 -2.60 26.30
C PHE A 535 -14.68 -2.35 27.81
N ALA A 536 -15.59 -1.49 28.27
CA ALA A 536 -15.80 -1.22 29.71
C ALA A 536 -16.13 -2.49 30.53
N THR A 537 -16.51 -3.59 29.87
CA THR A 537 -16.75 -4.90 30.47
C THR A 537 -15.48 -5.71 30.79
N GLY A 538 -14.28 -5.19 30.46
CA GLY A 538 -12.98 -5.86 30.64
C GLY A 538 -12.68 -6.94 29.58
N SER A 539 -13.46 -6.97 28.51
CA SER A 539 -13.21 -7.76 27.30
C SER A 539 -12.63 -6.86 26.21
N TYR A 540 -11.96 -7.43 25.21
CA TYR A 540 -11.45 -6.69 24.05
C TYR A 540 -12.01 -7.25 22.74
N GLY A 541 -11.92 -6.48 21.67
CA GLY A 541 -12.45 -6.83 20.35
C GLY A 541 -12.47 -5.59 19.45
N TRP A 542 -13.44 -5.48 18.55
CA TRP A 542 -13.56 -4.30 17.68
C TRP A 542 -14.82 -3.50 17.98
N LYS A 543 -14.70 -2.18 17.92
CA LYS A 543 -15.79 -1.24 18.13
C LYS A 543 -15.88 -0.26 16.97
N GLY A 544 -17.09 -0.03 16.48
CA GLY A 544 -17.38 0.96 15.46
C GLY A 544 -18.76 1.55 15.66
N SER A 545 -18.95 2.82 15.29
CA SER A 545 -20.25 3.47 15.33
C SER A 545 -20.41 4.42 14.15
N ARG A 546 -21.59 4.45 13.55
CA ARG A 546 -21.95 5.36 12.46
C ARG A 546 -23.42 5.74 12.54
N ARG A 547 -23.77 6.99 12.23
CA ARG A 547 -25.15 7.41 11.97
C ARG A 547 -25.47 7.23 10.49
N VAL A 548 -26.61 6.63 10.19
CA VAL A 548 -27.13 6.44 8.82
C VAL A 548 -28.54 7.00 8.73
N LYS A 549 -28.93 7.47 7.55
CA LYS A 549 -30.30 7.89 7.26
C LYS A 549 -31.04 6.71 6.65
N MET A 550 -32.25 6.41 7.13
CA MET A 550 -33.06 5.30 6.65
C MET A 550 -34.48 5.79 6.40
N GLU A 551 -35.10 5.31 5.33
CA GLU A 551 -36.50 5.63 5.01
C GLU A 551 -37.42 4.58 5.65
N ILE A 552 -38.41 5.03 6.41
CA ILE A 552 -39.44 4.19 7.03
C ILE A 552 -40.82 4.59 6.49
N THR A 553 -41.73 3.62 6.38
CA THR A 553 -43.12 3.90 6.00
C THR A 553 -43.98 4.01 7.25
N ASN A 554 -44.67 5.14 7.42
CA ASN A 554 -45.56 5.38 8.55
C ASN A 554 -46.90 4.62 8.39
N GLU A 555 -47.76 4.67 9.41
CA GLU A 555 -49.06 3.97 9.42
C GLU A 555 -50.04 4.46 8.32
N ALA A 556 -49.79 5.65 7.75
CA ALA A 556 -50.56 6.22 6.65
C ALA A 556 -50.03 5.82 5.25
N GLY A 557 -48.91 5.09 5.19
CA GLY A 557 -48.28 4.66 3.93
C GLY A 557 -47.31 5.69 3.33
N GLU A 558 -46.98 6.74 4.06
CA GLU A 558 -46.03 7.78 3.62
C GLU A 558 -44.60 7.43 4.06
N LYS A 559 -43.62 7.83 3.24
CA LYS A 559 -42.18 7.61 3.51
C LYS A 559 -41.63 8.77 4.36
N GLU A 560 -40.97 8.44 5.46
CA GLU A 560 -40.33 9.37 6.38
C GLU A 560 -38.85 8.99 6.54
N GLU A 561 -37.94 9.98 6.50
CA GLU A 561 -36.52 9.77 6.74
C GLU A 561 -36.20 9.85 8.24
N VAL A 562 -35.57 8.81 8.79
CA VAL A 562 -35.10 8.77 10.17
C VAL A 562 -33.59 8.59 10.24
N GLN A 563 -32.96 9.20 11.25
CA GLN A 563 -31.55 8.95 11.55
C GLN A 563 -31.41 7.78 12.52
N VAL A 564 -30.62 6.79 12.14
CA VAL A 564 -30.36 5.58 12.92
C VAL A 564 -28.88 5.54 13.30
N GLN A 565 -28.58 5.47 14.58
CA GLN A 565 -27.23 5.19 15.06
C GLN A 565 -26.99 3.69 15.10
N ILE A 566 -25.96 3.24 14.40
CA ILE A 566 -25.51 1.86 14.37
C ILE A 566 -24.21 1.75 15.16
N THR A 567 -24.17 0.83 16.12
CA THR A 567 -22.98 0.55 16.91
C THR A 567 -22.68 -0.95 16.87
N ILE A 568 -21.47 -1.31 16.46
CA ILE A 568 -20.99 -2.69 16.39
C ILE A 568 -19.95 -2.90 17.48
N ASN A 569 -20.16 -3.95 18.29
CA ASN A 569 -19.19 -4.44 19.26
C ASN A 569 -18.88 -5.91 18.95
N ALA A 570 -17.82 -6.17 18.21
CA ALA A 570 -17.35 -7.52 17.93
C ALA A 570 -16.41 -7.97 19.05
N THR A 571 -16.89 -8.80 19.97
CA THR A 571 -16.11 -9.21 21.16
C THR A 571 -15.33 -10.50 20.91
N VAL A 572 -14.04 -10.53 21.25
CA VAL A 572 -13.25 -11.76 21.24
C VAL A 572 -13.77 -12.69 22.35
N ILE A 573 -14.22 -13.88 21.99
CA ILE A 573 -14.77 -14.85 22.95
C ILE A 573 -13.66 -15.27 23.92
N GLY A 574 -13.96 -15.19 25.23
CA GLY A 574 -12.99 -15.56 26.27
C GLY A 574 -11.98 -14.48 26.64
N SER A 575 -12.08 -13.27 26.08
CA SER A 575 -11.20 -12.11 26.38
C SER A 575 -11.47 -11.43 27.73
N LYS A 576 -12.59 -11.76 28.38
CA LYS A 576 -12.98 -11.12 29.64
C LYS A 576 -11.99 -11.47 30.75
N ASN A 577 -11.31 -10.44 31.28
CA ASN A 577 -10.25 -10.57 32.29
C ASN A 577 -9.05 -11.42 31.80
N ALA A 578 -8.69 -11.28 30.52
CA ALA A 578 -7.39 -11.77 30.03
C ALA A 578 -6.26 -11.05 30.80
N PRO A 579 -5.12 -11.72 31.05
CA PRO A 579 -4.01 -11.11 31.79
C PRO A 579 -3.48 -9.89 31.03
N ASP A 580 -3.48 -8.73 31.69
CA ASP A 580 -2.65 -7.60 31.27
C ASP A 580 -1.23 -7.90 31.75
N ASN A 581 -0.26 -7.85 30.82
CA ASN A 581 1.15 -7.84 31.21
C ASN A 581 1.49 -6.40 31.57
N ASP A 582 1.76 -6.16 32.85
CA ASP A 582 2.17 -4.87 33.39
C ASP A 582 3.34 -4.29 32.58
N ALA A 583 3.09 -3.13 31.98
CA ALA A 583 4.08 -2.12 31.64
C ALA A 583 3.41 -0.76 31.83
N ASP A 584 3.41 -0.29 33.09
CA ASP A 584 3.29 1.12 33.49
C ASP A 584 4.33 1.96 32.71
N ASP A 585 4.20 3.23 32.34
CA ASP A 585 3.36 4.38 32.68
C ASP A 585 3.43 5.33 31.45
N GLU A 586 2.31 5.76 30.86
CA GLU A 586 2.14 7.03 30.10
C GLU A 586 0.74 7.08 29.46
N ALA A 587 -0.31 7.17 30.28
CA ALA A 587 -1.68 7.39 29.79
C ALA A 587 -2.53 8.09 30.86
N VAL A 588 -2.06 9.24 31.34
CA VAL A 588 -2.86 10.12 32.21
C VAL A 588 -3.05 11.53 31.60
N ALA A 589 -2.45 11.83 30.45
CA ALA A 589 -2.64 13.11 29.77
C ALA A 589 -3.92 13.20 28.91
N ASP A 590 -4.35 12.10 28.28
CA ASP A 590 -5.43 12.15 27.26
C ASP A 590 -6.87 12.28 27.81
N LYS A 591 -7.07 12.22 29.13
CA LYS A 591 -8.43 12.30 29.71
C LYS A 591 -8.93 13.71 29.96
N GLU A 592 -8.09 14.73 29.80
CA GLU A 592 -8.51 16.14 29.94
C GLU A 592 -8.79 16.84 28.60
N GLU A 593 -8.23 16.37 27.47
CA GLU A 593 -8.52 16.95 26.14
C GLU A 593 -9.88 16.50 25.57
N GLU A 594 -10.31 15.24 25.81
CA GLU A 594 -11.59 14.72 25.30
C GLU A 594 -12.83 15.42 25.90
N LYS A 595 -12.67 16.11 27.04
CA LYS A 595 -13.72 16.93 27.67
C LYS A 595 -13.77 18.37 27.17
N ALA A 596 -12.69 18.87 26.54
CA ALA A 596 -12.64 20.22 25.99
C ALA A 596 -13.32 20.27 24.61
N GLU A 597 -13.10 19.26 23.75
CA GLU A 597 -13.72 19.22 22.41
C GLU A 597 -15.25 19.01 22.44
N GLN A 598 -15.77 18.23 23.39
CA GLN A 598 -17.23 18.07 23.55
C GLN A 598 -17.95 19.32 24.06
N ALA A 599 -17.22 20.30 24.63
CA ALA A 599 -17.79 21.56 25.09
C ALA A 599 -17.86 22.62 23.97
N GLU A 600 -16.92 22.62 23.02
CA GLU A 600 -16.94 23.54 21.87
C GLU A 600 -17.92 23.12 20.77
N GLU A 601 -18.12 21.82 20.55
CA GLU A 601 -19.08 21.34 19.54
C GLU A 601 -20.54 21.63 19.93
N ASN A 602 -20.87 21.64 21.23
CA ASN A 602 -22.20 21.98 21.73
C ASN A 602 -22.48 23.50 21.79
N ALA A 603 -21.47 24.35 21.65
CA ALA A 603 -21.64 25.80 21.64
C ALA A 603 -21.96 26.36 20.23
N ASN A 604 -21.53 25.67 19.16
CA ASN A 604 -21.75 26.13 17.78
C ASN A 604 -23.08 25.68 17.14
N GLU A 605 -23.84 24.78 17.77
CA GLU A 605 -25.20 24.42 17.31
C GLU A 605 -26.33 25.26 17.95
N ALA A 606 -26.01 26.22 18.82
CA ALA A 606 -27.00 27.07 19.49
C ALA A 606 -27.13 28.50 18.92
N ASP A 607 -26.36 28.86 17.88
CA ASP A 607 -26.37 30.21 17.27
C ASP A 607 -26.42 30.17 15.72
N ALA A 608 -27.20 29.25 15.15
CA ALA A 608 -27.57 29.20 13.72
C ALA A 608 -29.08 29.14 13.50
#